data_AF-A0A4R6C6R5-F1
#
_entry.id   AF-A0A4R6C6R5-F1
#
_cell.length_a   1.000
_cell.length_b   1.000
_cell.length_c   1.000
_cell.angle_alpha   90.00
_cell.angle_beta   90.00
_cell.angle_gamma   90.00
#
_symmetry.space_group_name_H-M   'P 1'
#
loop_
_entity.id
_entity.type
_entity.pdbx_description
1 polymer ?
#
loop_
_entity_poly.entity_id
_entity_poly.type
_entity_poly.pdbx_seq_one_letter_code
_entity_poly.pdbx_strand_id
1 'polypeptide(L)'
;MKIKQTRQVFIPWDESKSTFHISDTGYALVHLPNHPNARNNGCVSRARLVMENYLGRYLDLNETVYRINKDRLDDRLENLKLSKPTFYSWEDYESDEWFKIPTQDGYVITNYGKVKRIKDNRILSGYLNQAGYVMFHINGKARRAHRLVAETFLENKHGYELVNHKNGIKTDNRVENLEWCDRLHNNQHAYETGLMKMNRKFKKLSNEDVARIREMHKSGKYMLKELADMFGISPSHAGGICRNETRKM
;
A
#
# COMPACT_ATOMS: atom_id res chain seq x y z
N MET A 1 -7.19 -35.05 -26.15
CA MET A 1 -6.83 -36.25 -25.37
C MET A 1 -6.27 -35.79 -24.02
N LYS A 2 -7.05 -35.87 -22.93
CA LYS A 2 -6.55 -35.49 -21.59
C LYS A 2 -5.80 -36.68 -20.99
N ILE A 3 -4.50 -36.55 -20.81
CA ILE A 3 -3.66 -37.54 -20.12
C ILE A 3 -4.03 -37.50 -18.64
N LYS A 4 -4.50 -38.62 -18.08
CA LYS A 4 -4.73 -38.78 -16.64
C LYS A 4 -3.38 -38.94 -15.94
N GLN A 5 -3.01 -38.01 -15.05
CA GLN A 5 -1.89 -38.19 -14.12
C GLN A 5 -2.25 -39.27 -13.08
N THR A 6 -1.45 -40.33 -13.01
CA THR A 6 -1.44 -41.31 -11.91
C THR A 6 -0.98 -40.65 -10.61
N ARG A 7 -1.74 -40.77 -9.52
CA ARG A 7 -1.37 -40.22 -8.20
C ARG A 7 -0.20 -41.02 -7.61
N GLN A 8 0.94 -40.36 -7.40
CA GLN A 8 2.11 -40.93 -6.71
C GLN A 8 1.86 -41.01 -5.19
N VAL A 9 2.30 -42.11 -4.55
CA VAL A 9 2.20 -42.32 -3.10
C VAL A 9 3.22 -41.43 -2.39
N PHE A 10 2.79 -40.70 -1.35
CA PHE A 10 3.68 -39.86 -0.54
C PHE A 10 4.58 -40.70 0.36
N ILE A 11 5.89 -40.44 0.30
CA ILE A 11 6.89 -41.05 1.19
C ILE A 11 7.49 -39.94 2.06
N PRO A 12 7.27 -39.95 3.39
CA PRO A 12 7.84 -38.98 4.30
C PRO A 12 9.37 -38.97 4.24
N TRP A 13 9.95 -37.79 4.27
CA TRP A 13 11.39 -37.59 4.40
C TRP A 13 11.85 -37.81 5.85
N ASP A 14 12.94 -38.55 6.06
CA ASP A 14 13.52 -38.78 7.39
C ASP A 14 14.73 -37.87 7.59
N GLU A 15 14.56 -36.81 8.40
CA GLU A 15 15.62 -35.84 8.70
C GLU A 15 16.82 -36.50 9.40
N SER A 16 16.58 -37.49 10.27
CA SER A 16 17.64 -38.15 11.04
C SER A 16 18.61 -38.98 10.18
N LYS A 17 18.19 -39.35 8.96
CA LYS A 17 18.94 -40.18 8.02
C LYS A 17 19.48 -39.41 6.82
N SER A 18 19.37 -38.08 6.84
CA SER A 18 19.68 -37.23 5.68
C SER A 18 20.70 -36.16 6.03
N THR A 19 21.69 -35.97 5.16
CA THR A 19 22.59 -34.81 5.22
C THR A 19 22.14 -33.75 4.24
N PHE A 20 22.38 -32.48 4.56
CA PHE A 20 22.18 -31.36 3.64
C PHE A 20 23.50 -30.65 3.36
N HIS A 21 23.57 -29.96 2.23
CA HIS A 21 24.62 -28.98 1.93
C HIS A 21 24.00 -27.61 1.72
N ILE A 22 24.81 -26.56 1.85
CA ILE A 22 24.37 -25.18 1.62
C ILE A 22 24.68 -24.82 0.17
N SER A 23 23.68 -24.34 -0.58
CA SER A 23 23.87 -23.85 -1.94
C SER A 23 24.66 -22.54 -1.97
N ASP A 24 25.16 -22.14 -3.14
CA ASP A 24 25.80 -20.82 -3.34
C ASP A 24 24.88 -19.64 -2.97
N THR A 25 23.57 -19.88 -3.02
CA THR A 25 22.52 -18.95 -2.62
C THR A 25 22.13 -19.08 -1.14
N GLY A 26 22.83 -19.88 -0.34
CA GLY A 26 22.65 -19.99 1.10
C GLY A 26 21.50 -20.89 1.57
N TYR A 27 20.92 -21.72 0.71
CA TYR A 27 19.81 -22.61 1.09
C TYR A 27 20.30 -24.01 1.42
N ALA A 28 19.70 -24.64 2.44
CA ALA A 28 19.92 -26.05 2.77
C ALA A 28 19.24 -26.96 1.73
N LEU A 29 20.04 -27.78 1.04
CA LEU A 29 19.60 -28.73 0.01
C LEU A 29 19.93 -30.17 0.42
N VAL A 30 18.96 -31.06 0.25
CA VAL A 30 19.08 -32.52 0.48
C VAL A 30 19.08 -33.22 -0.87
N HIS A 31 20.00 -34.16 -1.09
CA HIS A 31 20.06 -34.94 -2.33
C HIS A 31 19.06 -36.12 -2.28
N LEU A 32 17.97 -36.02 -3.04
CA LEU A 32 16.88 -36.99 -3.17
C LEU A 32 16.46 -37.13 -4.65
N PRO A 33 17.23 -37.87 -5.48
CA PRO A 33 17.04 -37.89 -6.93
C PRO A 33 15.70 -38.49 -7.39
N ASN A 34 15.09 -39.34 -6.56
CA ASN A 34 13.79 -39.96 -6.84
C ASN A 34 12.60 -39.13 -6.34
N HIS A 35 12.84 -37.95 -5.75
CA HIS A 35 11.76 -37.09 -5.29
C HIS A 35 11.00 -36.49 -6.48
N PRO A 36 9.65 -36.46 -6.48
CA PRO A 36 8.88 -35.97 -7.63
C PRO A 36 9.17 -34.53 -8.04
N ASN A 37 9.59 -33.70 -7.07
CA ASN A 37 9.97 -32.31 -7.28
C ASN A 37 11.48 -32.07 -7.13
N ALA A 38 12.31 -33.09 -7.33
CA ALA A 38 13.76 -32.91 -7.37
C ALA A 38 14.16 -31.99 -8.53
N ARG A 39 15.19 -31.17 -8.29
CA ARG A 39 15.85 -30.40 -9.36
C ARG A 39 16.63 -31.37 -10.27
N ASN A 40 17.12 -30.86 -11.40
CA ASN A 40 17.91 -31.64 -12.37
C ASN A 40 19.16 -32.32 -11.76
N ASN A 41 19.67 -31.79 -10.64
CA ASN A 41 20.80 -32.35 -9.90
C ASN A 41 20.37 -33.28 -8.75
N GLY A 42 19.12 -33.74 -8.74
CA GLY A 42 18.56 -34.60 -7.71
C GLY A 42 18.33 -33.93 -6.35
N CYS A 43 18.54 -32.63 -6.21
CA CYS A 43 18.41 -31.94 -4.92
C CYS A 43 17.02 -31.36 -4.68
N VAL A 44 16.60 -31.37 -3.42
CA VAL A 44 15.35 -30.78 -2.92
C VAL A 44 15.66 -29.84 -1.76
N SER A 45 14.92 -28.73 -1.64
CA SER A 45 15.05 -27.79 -0.52
C SER A 45 14.65 -28.47 0.80
N ARG A 46 15.47 -28.33 1.85
CA ARG A 46 15.13 -28.87 3.17
C ARG A 46 13.82 -28.29 3.71
N ALA A 47 13.59 -26.98 3.55
CA ALA A 47 12.33 -26.33 3.91
C ALA A 47 11.11 -26.95 3.21
N ARG A 48 11.27 -27.40 1.95
CA ARG A 48 10.20 -28.09 1.22
C ARG A 48 9.87 -29.42 1.88
N LEU A 49 10.89 -30.20 2.20
CA LEU A 49 10.73 -31.52 2.82
C LEU A 49 10.08 -31.43 4.21
N VAL A 50 10.49 -30.45 5.03
CA VAL A 50 9.87 -30.16 6.33
C VAL A 50 8.37 -29.88 6.17
N MET A 51 8.01 -29.03 5.19
CA MET A 51 6.61 -28.69 4.92
C MET A 51 5.81 -29.87 4.33
N GLU A 52 6.39 -30.66 3.43
CA GLU A 52 5.76 -31.86 2.86
C GLU A 52 5.45 -32.91 3.93
N ASN A 53 6.40 -33.15 4.85
CA ASN A 53 6.20 -34.01 6.01
C ASN A 53 5.05 -33.52 6.91
N TYR A 54 5.04 -32.23 7.24
CA TYR A 54 3.98 -31.64 8.04
C TYR A 54 2.60 -31.80 7.41
N LEU A 55 2.50 -31.66 6.07
CA LEU A 55 1.23 -31.76 5.34
C LEU A 55 0.83 -33.21 5.00
N GLY A 56 1.75 -34.17 5.12
CA GLY A 56 1.50 -35.56 4.74
C GLY A 56 1.31 -35.77 3.23
N ARG A 57 1.86 -34.89 2.39
CA ARG A 57 1.79 -34.99 0.92
C ARG A 57 2.96 -34.26 0.26
N TYR A 58 3.27 -34.65 -0.99
CA TYR A 58 4.14 -33.82 -1.82
C TYR A 58 3.48 -32.47 -2.10
N LEU A 59 4.30 -31.42 -2.09
CA LEU A 59 3.89 -30.12 -2.57
C LEU A 59 3.81 -30.16 -4.09
N ASP A 60 2.88 -29.43 -4.70
CA ASP A 60 2.82 -29.28 -6.14
C ASP A 60 4.05 -28.49 -6.63
N LEU A 61 4.45 -28.66 -7.90
CA LEU A 61 5.57 -27.91 -8.51
C LEU A 61 5.47 -26.39 -8.29
N ASN A 62 4.24 -25.92 -8.17
CA ASN A 62 3.85 -24.54 -8.05
C ASN A 62 3.85 -24.04 -6.59
N GLU A 63 3.71 -24.92 -5.60
CA GLU A 63 3.72 -24.55 -4.18
C GLU A 63 5.16 -24.25 -3.71
N THR A 64 5.37 -23.06 -3.15
CA THR A 64 6.66 -22.54 -2.67
C THR A 64 6.66 -22.39 -1.15
N VAL A 65 7.79 -22.69 -0.51
CA VAL A 65 7.98 -22.53 0.93
C VAL A 65 8.95 -21.39 1.18
N TYR A 66 8.53 -20.36 1.94
CA TYR A 66 9.39 -19.24 2.33
C TYR A 66 9.60 -19.18 3.85
N ARG A 67 10.66 -18.47 4.26
CA ARG A 67 11.00 -18.25 5.66
C ARG A 67 10.55 -16.88 6.12
N ILE A 68 9.92 -16.79 7.29
CA ILE A 68 9.37 -15.55 7.83
C ILE A 68 10.51 -14.60 8.23
N ASN A 69 11.52 -15.11 8.93
CA ASN A 69 12.65 -14.31 9.43
C ASN A 69 13.73 -14.01 8.36
N LYS A 70 13.56 -14.49 7.12
CA LYS A 70 14.54 -14.40 6.01
C LYS A 70 15.89 -15.09 6.28
N ASP A 71 16.05 -15.80 7.39
CA ASP A 71 17.19 -16.68 7.63
C ASP A 71 17.04 -17.95 6.79
N ARG A 72 17.95 -18.13 5.83
CA ARG A 72 17.89 -19.21 4.84
C ARG A 72 18.14 -20.61 5.43
N LEU A 73 18.64 -20.69 6.66
CA LEU A 73 18.96 -21.94 7.35
C LEU A 73 17.97 -22.28 8.47
N ASP A 74 17.10 -21.36 8.86
CA ASP A 74 16.05 -21.60 9.86
C ASP A 74 14.84 -22.27 9.21
N ASP A 75 14.90 -23.60 9.08
CA ASP A 75 13.84 -24.42 8.50
C ASP A 75 12.88 -24.99 9.56
N ARG A 76 12.85 -24.42 10.77
CA ARG A 76 11.86 -24.80 11.79
C ARG A 76 10.46 -24.51 11.27
N LEU A 77 9.53 -25.42 11.52
CA LEU A 77 8.18 -25.35 10.95
C LEU A 77 7.49 -24.01 11.27
N GLU A 78 7.66 -23.49 12.48
CA GLU A 78 7.12 -22.19 12.92
C GLU A 78 7.67 -21.00 12.14
N ASN A 79 8.82 -21.15 11.48
CA ASN A 79 9.43 -20.11 10.64
C ASN A 79 9.15 -20.32 9.14
N LEU A 80 8.48 -21.41 8.76
CA LEU A 80 8.14 -21.71 7.37
C LEU A 80 6.70 -21.34 7.06
N LYS A 81 6.49 -20.81 5.85
CA LYS A 81 5.15 -20.55 5.34
C LYS A 81 5.00 -21.14 3.95
N LEU A 82 3.96 -21.95 3.79
CA LEU A 82 3.56 -22.50 2.50
C LEU A 82 2.78 -21.44 1.71
N SER A 83 3.26 -21.14 0.51
CA SER A 83 2.54 -20.39 -0.50
C SER A 83 2.14 -21.34 -1.61
N LYS A 84 0.84 -21.50 -1.88
CA LYS A 84 0.43 -21.96 -3.20
C LYS A 84 0.46 -20.73 -4.12
N PRO A 85 0.69 -20.86 -5.43
CA PRO A 85 0.18 -19.87 -6.36
C PRO A 85 -1.31 -20.20 -6.51
N THR A 86 -2.05 -20.06 -5.41
CA THR A 86 -3.34 -19.41 -5.52
C THR A 86 -3.02 -18.01 -5.98
N PHE A 87 -3.78 -17.50 -6.94
CA PHE A 87 -3.61 -16.23 -7.67
C PHE A 87 -3.40 -14.94 -6.83
N TYR A 88 -3.13 -15.04 -5.53
CA TYR A 88 -2.74 -13.96 -4.64
C TYR A 88 -1.74 -14.51 -3.59
N SER A 89 -0.48 -14.10 -3.67
CA SER A 89 0.52 -14.26 -2.62
C SER A 89 1.42 -13.04 -2.58
N TRP A 90 1.94 -12.73 -1.38
CA TRP A 90 2.62 -11.50 -0.90
C TRP A 90 3.93 -11.06 -1.60
N GLU A 91 4.01 -11.33 -2.89
CA GLU A 91 4.79 -10.64 -3.91
C GLU A 91 3.81 -10.44 -5.09
N ASP A 92 2.81 -9.58 -4.93
CA ASP A 92 2.05 -9.08 -6.08
C ASP A 92 2.99 -8.15 -6.87
N TYR A 93 3.91 -8.78 -7.61
CA TYR A 93 4.38 -8.25 -8.87
C TYR A 93 3.13 -7.83 -9.63
N GLU A 94 3.19 -6.64 -10.21
CA GLU A 94 2.26 -6.15 -11.21
C GLU A 94 1.59 -7.29 -12.00
N SER A 95 0.39 -7.73 -11.59
CA SER A 95 -0.30 -8.79 -12.30
C SER A 95 -0.90 -8.17 -13.56
N ASP A 96 -0.44 -8.57 -14.72
CA ASP A 96 -1.00 -8.14 -16.02
C ASP A 96 -2.40 -8.73 -16.28
N GLU A 97 -3.03 -9.31 -15.26
CA GLU A 97 -4.46 -9.61 -15.29
C GLU A 97 -5.29 -8.33 -15.32
N TRP A 98 -6.27 -8.33 -16.21
CA TRP A 98 -7.11 -7.18 -16.51
C TRP A 98 -8.51 -7.39 -15.93
N PHE A 99 -8.88 -6.57 -14.95
CA PHE A 99 -10.18 -6.61 -14.29
C PHE A 99 -11.09 -5.50 -14.80
N LYS A 100 -12.38 -5.78 -14.98
CA LYS A 100 -13.35 -4.75 -15.36
C LYS A 100 -13.45 -3.70 -14.27
N ILE A 101 -13.41 -2.44 -14.66
CA ILE A 101 -13.64 -1.33 -13.74
C ILE A 101 -15.16 -1.17 -13.57
N PRO A 102 -15.75 -1.38 -12.37
CA PRO A 102 -17.21 -1.46 -12.20
C PRO A 102 -17.98 -0.23 -12.70
N THR A 103 -17.36 0.96 -12.63
CA THR A 103 -18.00 2.23 -13.01
C THR A 103 -17.59 2.73 -14.40
N GLN A 104 -16.69 2.03 -15.11
CA GLN A 104 -16.10 2.51 -16.36
C GLN A 104 -16.14 1.42 -17.45
N ASP A 105 -17.30 1.27 -18.08
CA ASP A 105 -17.49 0.33 -19.19
C ASP A 105 -16.51 0.55 -20.34
N GLY A 106 -16.04 -0.55 -20.92
CA GLY A 106 -15.05 -0.53 -22.01
C GLY A 106 -13.61 -0.37 -21.55
N TYR A 107 -13.35 -0.35 -20.24
CA TYR A 107 -12.01 -0.27 -19.66
C TYR A 107 -11.77 -1.39 -18.65
N VAL A 108 -10.51 -1.77 -18.55
CA VAL A 108 -10.00 -2.75 -17.58
C VAL A 108 -8.78 -2.18 -16.88
N ILE A 109 -8.52 -2.65 -15.66
CA ILE A 109 -7.43 -2.20 -14.79
C ILE A 109 -6.70 -3.39 -14.16
N THR A 110 -5.41 -3.23 -13.88
CA THR A 110 -4.62 -4.18 -13.10
C THR A 110 -4.63 -3.84 -11.60
N ASN A 111 -4.20 -4.75 -10.73
CA ASN A 111 -4.12 -4.50 -9.28
C ASN A 111 -3.12 -3.41 -8.86
N TYR A 112 -2.27 -2.93 -9.77
CA TYR A 112 -1.29 -1.87 -9.57
C TYR A 112 -1.59 -0.59 -10.36
N GLY A 113 -2.72 -0.54 -11.07
CA GLY A 113 -3.25 0.69 -11.64
C GLY A 113 -2.88 1.00 -13.10
N LYS A 114 -2.43 0.02 -13.90
CA LYS A 114 -2.42 0.19 -15.37
C LYS A 114 -3.85 0.08 -15.89
N VAL A 115 -4.23 0.97 -16.80
CA VAL A 115 -5.56 1.00 -17.41
C VAL A 115 -5.47 0.72 -18.90
N LYS A 116 -6.37 -0.11 -19.42
CA LYS A 116 -6.47 -0.45 -20.84
C LYS A 116 -7.89 -0.28 -21.34
N ARG A 117 -8.01 0.30 -22.53
CA ARG A 117 -9.27 0.41 -23.26
C ARG A 117 -9.49 -0.87 -24.08
N ILE A 118 -10.66 -1.48 -23.92
CA ILE A 118 -10.98 -2.77 -24.54
C ILE A 118 -11.13 -2.63 -26.06
N LYS A 119 -11.81 -1.55 -26.53
CA LYS A 119 -12.21 -1.41 -27.95
C LYS A 119 -11.08 -1.58 -28.95
N ASP A 120 -9.87 -1.13 -28.58
CA ASP A 120 -8.68 -1.07 -29.43
C ASP A 120 -7.45 -1.64 -28.70
N ASN A 121 -7.67 -2.36 -27.59
CA ASN A 121 -6.64 -2.94 -26.74
C ASN A 121 -5.53 -1.96 -26.30
N ARG A 122 -5.83 -0.64 -26.28
CA ARG A 122 -4.85 0.41 -26.00
C ARG A 122 -4.61 0.56 -24.50
N ILE A 123 -3.38 0.35 -24.05
CA ILE A 123 -2.94 0.73 -22.71
C ILE A 123 -2.82 2.25 -22.64
N LEU A 124 -3.46 2.85 -21.65
CA LEU A 124 -3.40 4.29 -21.42
C LEU A 124 -2.12 4.63 -20.65
N SER A 125 -1.39 5.66 -21.10
CA SER A 125 -0.14 6.10 -20.47
C SER A 125 -0.33 6.78 -19.12
N GLY A 126 -1.53 7.33 -18.88
CA GLY A 126 -1.80 8.19 -17.74
C GLY A 126 -0.96 9.48 -17.74
N TYR A 127 -1.09 10.29 -16.69
CA TYR A 127 -0.28 11.48 -16.42
C TYR A 127 -0.33 11.85 -14.95
N LEU A 128 0.65 12.60 -14.44
CA LEU A 128 0.60 13.15 -13.08
C LEU A 128 -0.13 14.49 -13.07
N ASN A 129 -1.03 14.69 -12.12
CA ASN A 129 -1.61 16.01 -11.87
C ASN A 129 -0.69 16.88 -10.99
N GLN A 130 -1.04 18.16 -10.82
CA GLN A 130 -0.30 19.10 -9.96
C GLN A 130 -0.16 18.64 -8.50
N ALA A 131 -1.08 17.80 -8.03
CA ALA A 131 -1.05 17.24 -6.68
C ALA A 131 -0.25 15.93 -6.57
N GLY A 132 0.37 15.45 -7.67
CA GLY A 132 1.22 14.27 -7.71
C GLY A 132 0.48 12.93 -7.87
N TYR A 133 -0.82 12.94 -8.16
CA TYR A 133 -1.59 11.71 -8.40
C TYR A 133 -1.55 11.30 -9.87
N VAL A 134 -1.46 9.98 -10.10
CA VAL A 134 -1.62 9.39 -11.44
C VAL A 134 -3.08 9.48 -11.88
N MET A 135 -3.29 10.00 -13.09
CA MET A 135 -4.59 10.28 -13.70
C MET A 135 -4.72 9.60 -15.06
N PHE A 136 -5.94 9.21 -15.42
CA PHE A 136 -6.31 8.72 -16.75
C PHE A 136 -7.51 9.51 -17.29
N HIS A 137 -7.52 9.77 -18.60
CA HIS A 137 -8.71 10.27 -19.29
C HIS A 137 -9.56 9.09 -19.75
N ILE A 138 -10.70 8.89 -19.11
CA ILE A 138 -11.65 7.79 -19.37
C ILE A 138 -13.01 8.42 -19.63
N ASN A 139 -13.63 8.11 -20.78
CA ASN A 139 -14.95 8.62 -21.17
C ASN A 139 -15.07 10.15 -21.05
N GLY A 140 -14.04 10.89 -21.48
CA GLY A 140 -13.99 12.35 -21.45
C GLY A 140 -13.76 12.97 -20.06
N LYS A 141 -13.56 12.16 -19.02
CA LYS A 141 -13.33 12.65 -17.64
C LYS A 141 -11.99 12.17 -17.10
N ALA A 142 -11.32 13.03 -16.33
CA ALA A 142 -10.11 12.66 -15.61
C ALA A 142 -10.46 11.80 -14.38
N ARG A 143 -9.83 10.63 -14.26
CA ARG A 143 -10.00 9.65 -13.17
C ARG A 143 -8.66 9.35 -12.50
N ARG A 144 -8.64 9.22 -11.18
CA ARG A 144 -7.43 8.91 -10.41
C ARG A 144 -7.16 7.40 -10.42
N ALA A 145 -5.90 6.99 -10.61
CA ALA A 145 -5.50 5.58 -10.67
C ALA A 145 -5.89 4.82 -9.38
N HIS A 146 -5.43 5.28 -8.21
CA HIS A 146 -5.76 4.65 -6.93
C HIS A 146 -7.25 4.49 -6.66
N ARG A 147 -8.09 5.41 -7.16
CA ARG A 147 -9.55 5.31 -7.02
C ARG A 147 -10.10 4.16 -7.83
N LEU A 148 -9.67 4.05 -9.08
CA LEU A 148 -10.09 2.96 -9.96
C LEU A 148 -9.65 1.60 -9.38
N VAL A 149 -8.43 1.52 -8.82
CA VAL A 149 -7.94 0.31 -8.14
C VAL A 149 -8.79 0.00 -6.91
N ALA A 150 -8.96 0.95 -5.99
CA ALA A 150 -9.74 0.73 -4.78
C ALA A 150 -11.21 0.34 -5.07
N GLU A 151 -11.85 0.98 -6.05
CA GLU A 151 -13.22 0.64 -6.47
C GLU A 151 -13.33 -0.75 -7.10
N THR A 152 -12.22 -1.31 -7.63
CA THR A 152 -12.20 -2.62 -8.28
C THR A 152 -11.85 -3.75 -7.32
N PHE A 153 -10.94 -3.51 -6.36
CA PHE A 153 -10.36 -4.58 -5.55
C PHE A 153 -10.61 -4.48 -4.05
N LEU A 154 -11.05 -3.31 -3.54
CA LEU A 154 -11.25 -3.09 -2.11
C LEU A 154 -12.73 -2.94 -1.78
N GLU A 155 -13.22 -3.77 -0.88
CA GLU A 155 -14.56 -3.64 -0.32
C GLU A 155 -14.69 -2.35 0.49
N ASN A 156 -15.73 -1.55 0.22
CA ASN A 156 -15.99 -0.31 0.94
C ASN A 156 -17.19 -0.46 1.88
N LYS A 157 -17.00 -1.21 2.97
CA LYS A 157 -18.06 -1.54 3.95
C LYS A 157 -18.71 -0.30 4.60
N HIS A 158 -17.97 0.78 4.71
CA HIS A 158 -18.38 1.99 5.43
C HIS A 158 -18.83 3.14 4.51
N GLY A 159 -18.83 2.93 3.19
CA GLY A 159 -19.23 3.96 2.23
C GLY A 159 -18.30 5.18 2.22
N TYR A 160 -17.02 5.00 2.54
CA TYR A 160 -16.05 6.08 2.59
C TYR A 160 -15.79 6.69 1.22
N GLU A 161 -15.65 8.01 1.17
CA GLU A 161 -15.42 8.74 -0.07
C GLU A 161 -13.94 8.94 -0.40
N LEU A 162 -13.01 8.66 0.52
CA LEU A 162 -11.58 8.87 0.31
C LEU A 162 -10.81 7.55 0.28
N VAL A 163 -9.72 7.56 -0.48
CA VAL A 163 -8.76 6.47 -0.55
C VAL A 163 -7.41 7.02 -0.13
N ASN A 164 -6.80 6.39 0.87
CA ASN A 164 -5.49 6.74 1.41
C ASN A 164 -4.40 5.84 0.78
N HIS A 165 -3.19 6.40 0.66
CA HIS A 165 -1.97 5.67 0.33
C HIS A 165 -1.22 5.40 1.63
N LYS A 166 -1.16 4.16 2.09
CA LYS A 166 -0.58 3.78 3.39
C LYS A 166 0.88 4.23 3.56
N ASN A 167 1.64 4.21 2.47
CA ASN A 167 3.04 4.67 2.45
C ASN A 167 3.22 6.16 2.10
N GLY A 168 2.13 6.90 1.85
CA GLY A 168 2.18 8.31 1.44
C GLY A 168 2.64 8.58 0.00
N ILE A 169 2.99 7.56 -0.77
CA ILE A 169 3.50 7.68 -2.15
C ILE A 169 2.32 7.61 -3.13
N LYS A 170 1.92 8.78 -3.66
CA LYS A 170 0.75 8.94 -4.54
C LYS A 170 0.83 8.23 -5.89
N THR A 171 2.04 7.84 -6.30
CA THR A 171 2.31 7.07 -7.53
C THR A 171 2.22 5.56 -7.31
N ASP A 172 2.28 5.10 -6.07
CA ASP A 172 2.19 3.68 -5.72
C ASP A 172 0.72 3.28 -5.57
N ASN A 173 0.09 2.93 -6.69
CA ASN A 173 -1.34 2.61 -6.75
C ASN A 173 -1.63 1.12 -6.58
N ARG A 174 -0.69 0.35 -6.01
CA ARG A 174 -0.90 -1.07 -5.73
C ARG A 174 -1.99 -1.26 -4.68
N VAL A 175 -2.89 -2.22 -4.92
CA VAL A 175 -4.04 -2.49 -4.06
C VAL A 175 -3.65 -2.64 -2.59
N GLU A 176 -2.53 -3.30 -2.29
CA GLU A 176 -2.07 -3.48 -0.91
C GLU A 176 -1.67 -2.17 -0.21
N ASN A 177 -1.25 -1.17 -0.99
CA ASN A 177 -0.88 0.16 -0.51
C ASN A 177 -2.09 1.10 -0.33
N LEU A 178 -3.29 0.66 -0.72
CA LEU A 178 -4.49 1.49 -0.68
C LEU A 178 -5.44 1.04 0.43
N GLU A 179 -6.20 2.00 0.96
CA GLU A 179 -7.31 1.74 1.88
C GLU A 179 -8.39 2.81 1.76
N TRP A 180 -9.64 2.42 1.99
CA TRP A 180 -10.74 3.36 2.16
C TRP A 180 -10.62 4.06 3.52
N CYS A 181 -10.78 5.39 3.56
CA CYS A 181 -10.65 6.17 4.79
C CYS A 181 -11.66 7.31 4.85
N ASP A 182 -11.94 7.81 6.06
CA ASP A 182 -12.66 9.06 6.25
C ASP A 182 -11.71 10.28 6.23
N ARG A 183 -12.30 11.49 6.23
CA ARG A 183 -11.55 12.76 6.20
C ARG A 183 -10.66 12.95 7.43
N LEU A 184 -11.11 12.52 8.60
CA LEU A 184 -10.39 12.72 9.86
C LEU A 184 -9.12 11.86 9.87
N HIS A 185 -9.27 10.57 9.56
CA HIS A 185 -8.18 9.61 9.44
C HIS A 185 -7.18 10.02 8.36
N ASN A 186 -7.65 10.46 7.19
CA ASN A 186 -6.75 10.90 6.12
C ASN A 186 -5.91 12.14 6.53
N ASN A 187 -6.51 13.09 7.26
CA ASN A 187 -5.79 14.26 7.77
C ASN A 187 -4.80 13.88 8.87
N GLN A 188 -5.21 12.99 9.78
CA GLN A 188 -4.36 12.51 10.85
C GLN A 188 -3.14 11.76 10.29
N HIS A 189 -3.35 10.85 9.34
CA HIS A 189 -2.27 10.14 8.66
C HIS A 189 -1.33 11.10 7.94
N ALA A 190 -1.85 12.12 7.25
CA ALA A 190 -1.03 13.15 6.59
C ALA A 190 -0.21 14.00 7.57
N TYR A 191 -0.71 14.19 8.80
CA TYR A 191 0.02 14.84 9.89
C TYR A 191 1.14 13.94 10.43
N GLU A 192 0.82 12.68 10.74
CA GLU A 192 1.76 11.68 11.28
C GLU A 192 2.90 11.37 10.30
N THR A 193 2.60 11.29 9.01
CA THR A 193 3.58 11.04 7.95
C THR A 193 4.36 12.29 7.50
N GLY A 194 4.07 13.46 8.09
CA GLY A 194 4.74 14.72 7.74
C GLY A 194 4.42 15.25 6.34
N LEU A 195 3.40 14.69 5.65
CA LEU A 195 2.96 15.13 4.33
C LEU A 195 2.22 16.47 4.38
N MET A 196 1.66 16.84 5.53
CA MET A 196 1.14 18.19 5.76
C MET A 196 2.27 19.17 6.04
N LYS A 197 2.54 20.07 5.08
CA LYS A 197 3.31 21.29 5.34
C LYS A 197 2.47 22.20 6.25
N MET A 198 2.65 22.06 7.56
CA MET A 198 2.17 23.04 8.53
C MET A 198 2.80 24.39 8.16
N ASN A 199 1.99 25.31 7.67
CA ASN A 199 2.43 26.67 7.38
C ASN A 199 2.59 27.37 8.73
N ARG A 200 3.72 27.11 9.42
CA ARG A 200 4.09 27.68 10.73
C ARG A 200 4.34 29.20 10.68
N LYS A 201 3.93 29.88 9.60
CA LYS A 201 4.07 31.33 9.44
C LYS A 201 3.23 32.13 10.43
N PHE A 202 2.20 31.53 11.03
CA PHE A 202 1.40 32.21 12.05
C PHE A 202 1.93 31.90 13.44
N LYS A 203 2.64 32.88 14.02
CA LYS A 203 2.98 32.89 15.45
C LYS A 203 1.67 32.81 16.25
N LYS A 204 1.57 31.86 17.17
CA LYS A 204 0.45 31.80 18.12
C LYS A 204 0.54 33.04 19.01
N LEU A 205 -0.43 33.94 18.92
CA LEU A 205 -0.51 35.13 19.77
C LEU A 205 -0.73 34.71 21.22
N SER A 206 -0.06 35.37 22.15
CA SER A 206 -0.31 35.19 23.58
C SER A 206 -1.59 35.91 24.01
N ASN A 207 -2.08 35.66 25.23
CA ASN A 207 -3.22 36.40 25.77
C ASN A 207 -2.91 37.89 25.93
N GLU A 208 -1.65 38.21 26.26
CA GLU A 208 -1.14 39.57 26.36
C GLU A 208 -1.11 40.27 24.99
N ASP A 209 -0.70 39.57 23.93
CA ASP A 209 -0.73 40.11 22.57
C ASP A 209 -2.16 40.46 22.15
N VAL A 210 -3.13 39.58 22.44
CA VAL A 210 -4.55 39.80 22.15
C VAL A 210 -5.11 40.99 22.93
N ALA A 211 -4.76 41.12 24.21
CA ALA A 211 -5.18 42.25 25.03
C ALA A 211 -4.62 43.57 24.50
N ARG A 212 -3.34 43.60 24.11
CA ARG A 212 -2.69 44.77 23.52
C ARG A 212 -3.35 45.20 22.20
N ILE A 213 -3.63 44.26 21.30
CA ILE A 213 -4.31 44.56 20.03
C ILE A 213 -5.66 45.25 20.28
N ARG A 214 -6.44 44.74 21.25
CA ARG A 214 -7.74 45.33 21.62
C ARG A 214 -7.61 46.72 22.22
N GLU A 215 -6.67 46.92 23.14
CA GLU A 215 -6.43 48.21 23.78
C GLU A 215 -5.97 49.26 22.76
N MET A 216 -5.00 48.91 21.92
CA MET A 216 -4.49 49.80 20.87
C MET A 216 -5.57 50.18 19.86
N HIS A 217 -6.41 49.23 19.44
CA HIS A 217 -7.55 49.54 18.57
C HIS A 217 -8.58 50.44 19.26
N LYS A 218 -8.91 50.18 20.53
CA LYS A 218 -9.85 50.98 21.33
C LYS A 218 -9.40 52.44 21.50
N SER A 219 -8.08 52.67 21.51
CA SER A 219 -7.52 54.03 21.57
C SER A 219 -7.86 54.90 20.36
N GLY A 220 -8.30 54.30 19.24
CA GLY A 220 -8.62 54.97 17.99
C GLY A 220 -7.40 55.48 17.20
N LYS A 221 -6.19 55.30 17.73
CA LYS A 221 -4.94 55.81 17.14
C LYS A 221 -4.34 54.93 16.05
N TYR A 222 -4.76 53.68 15.95
CA TYR A 222 -4.16 52.69 15.07
C TYR A 222 -5.22 52.02 14.20
N MET A 223 -4.95 51.95 12.90
CA MET A 223 -5.75 51.21 11.93
C MET A 223 -5.46 49.70 12.04
N LEU A 224 -6.42 48.87 11.63
CA LEU A 224 -6.28 47.40 11.64
C LEU A 224 -5.07 46.90 10.84
N LYS A 225 -4.66 47.62 9.79
CA LYS A 225 -3.46 47.29 9.01
C LYS A 225 -2.18 47.50 9.81
N GLU A 226 -2.09 48.61 10.55
CA GLU A 226 -0.92 48.92 11.39
C GLU A 226 -0.80 47.93 12.53
N LEU A 227 -1.92 47.57 13.17
CA LEU A 227 -1.95 46.51 14.18
C LEU A 227 -1.54 45.15 13.59
N ALA A 228 -1.98 44.83 12.38
CA ALA A 228 -1.61 43.58 11.73
C ALA A 228 -0.10 43.51 11.44
N ASP A 229 0.48 44.60 10.93
CA ASP A 229 1.91 44.70 10.64
C ASP A 229 2.75 44.60 11.94
N MET A 230 2.33 45.29 13.00
CA MET A 230 3.02 45.28 14.31
C MET A 230 3.06 43.89 14.97
N PHE A 231 2.00 43.10 14.82
CA PHE A 231 1.86 41.79 15.47
C PHE A 231 2.14 40.62 14.51
N GLY A 232 2.52 40.89 13.26
CA GLY A 232 2.83 39.86 12.25
C GLY A 232 1.62 38.97 11.91
N ILE A 233 0.42 39.55 11.88
CA ILE A 233 -0.84 38.87 11.54
C ILE A 233 -1.51 39.52 10.32
N SER A 234 -2.63 38.96 9.85
CA SER A 234 -3.40 39.61 8.77
C SER A 234 -4.36 40.68 9.32
N PRO A 235 -4.69 41.74 8.55
CA PRO A 235 -5.68 42.74 8.95
C PRO A 235 -7.06 42.13 9.28
N SER A 236 -7.44 41.06 8.59
CA SER A 236 -8.66 40.31 8.87
C SER A 236 -8.61 39.61 10.24
N HIS A 237 -7.46 39.02 10.60
CA HIS A 237 -7.27 38.39 11.90
C HIS A 237 -7.27 39.43 13.03
N ALA A 238 -6.61 40.59 12.83
CA ALA A 238 -6.67 41.71 13.77
C ALA A 238 -8.13 42.19 13.98
N GLY A 239 -8.89 42.35 12.89
CA GLY A 239 -10.31 42.74 12.96
C GLY A 239 -11.17 41.73 13.72
N GLY A 240 -10.96 40.43 13.50
CA GLY A 240 -11.67 39.37 14.23
C GLY A 240 -11.35 39.37 15.74
N ILE A 241 -10.11 39.69 16.12
CA ILE A 241 -9.70 39.85 17.52
C ILE A 241 -10.42 41.04 18.18
N CYS A 242 -10.50 42.17 17.48
CA CYS A 242 -11.18 43.38 17.95
C CYS A 242 -12.71 43.17 18.09
N ARG A 243 -13.31 42.32 17.24
CA ARG A 243 -14.75 41.98 17.30
C ARG A 243 -15.08 40.81 18.23
N ASN A 244 -14.10 40.22 18.92
CA ASN A 244 -14.25 39.02 19.75
C ASN A 244 -14.77 37.77 18.99
N GLU A 245 -14.62 37.73 17.66
CA GLU A 245 -15.12 36.63 16.83
C GLU A 245 -14.16 35.42 16.79
N THR A 246 -12.90 35.62 17.15
CA THR A 246 -11.82 34.63 16.97
C THR A 246 -11.54 33.76 18.20
N ARG A 247 -12.24 33.99 19.32
CA ARG A 247 -12.13 33.17 20.54
C ARG A 247 -13.44 33.19 21.32
N LYS A 248 -14.17 32.07 21.36
CA LYS A 248 -15.11 31.79 22.46
C LYS A 248 -14.26 31.47 23.69
N MET A 249 -14.47 32.22 24.77
CA MET A 249 -13.91 31.87 26.09
C MET A 249 -14.49 30.54 26.55
#